data_AF-A0A970J0D4-F1
#
_entry.id   AF-A0A970J0D4-F1
#
_cell.length_a   1.000
_cell.length_b   1.000
_cell.length_c   1.000
_cell.angle_alpha   90.00
_cell.angle_beta   90.00
_cell.angle_gamma   90.00
#
_symmetry.space_group_name_H-M   'P 1'
#
loop_
_entity.id
_entity.type
_entity.pdbx_description
1 polymer ?
#
loop_
_entity_poly.entity_id
_entity_poly.type
_entity_poly.pdbx_seq_one_letter_code
_entity_poly.pdbx_strand_id
1 'polypeptide(L)' 'MIRDIERNGNEGIGKPEPLKHELSVYWSRRITDVHRLIYSINDENIYSKLYGHYN' A
#
# COMPACT_ATOMS: atom_id res chain seq x y z
N MET A 1 0.35 2.13 -10.00
CA MET A 1 0.47 1.72 -8.59
C MET A 1 0.56 0.20 -8.45
N ILE A 2 -0.49 -0.57 -8.75
CA ILE A 2 -0.46 -2.05 -8.60
C ILE A 2 0.71 -2.71 -9.34
N ARG A 3 0.94 -2.34 -10.61
CA ARG A 3 2.09 -2.83 -11.40
C ARG A 3 3.47 -2.56 -10.77
N ASP A 4 3.60 -1.51 -9.95
CA ASP A 4 4.84 -1.23 -9.23
C ASP A 4 4.99 -2.15 -8.01
N ILE A 5 3.89 -2.42 -7.29
CA ILE A 5 3.87 -3.38 -6.18
C ILE A 5 4.20 -4.79 -6.68
N GLU A 6 3.68 -5.20 -7.85
CA GLU A 6 3.99 -6.50 -8.45
C GLU A 6 5.49 -6.66 -8.79
N ARG A 7 6.17 -5.58 -9.17
CA ARG A 7 7.58 -5.62 -9.60
C ARG A 7 8.56 -5.37 -8.47
N ASN A 8 8.21 -4.45 -7.57
CA ASN A 8 9.11 -3.88 -6.57
C ASN A 8 8.65 -4.17 -5.12
N GLY A 9 7.54 -4.88 -4.93
CA GLY A 9 7.08 -5.35 -3.62
C GLY A 9 6.79 -4.20 -2.64
N ASN A 10 7.65 -4.06 -1.63
CA ASN A 10 7.55 -3.02 -0.59
C ASN A 10 8.50 -1.84 -0.82
N GLU A 11 9.00 -1.69 -2.03
CA GLU A 11 9.85 -0.59 -2.46
C GLU A 11 9.28 0.12 -3.70
N GLY A 12 9.88 1.24 -4.09
CA GLY A 12 9.48 1.98 -5.29
C GLY A 12 8.56 3.17 -5.02
N ILE A 13 7.58 3.38 -5.90
CA ILE A 13 6.84 4.66 -5.93
C ILE A 13 5.87 4.82 -4.77
N GLY A 14 5.58 6.07 -4.41
CA GLY A 14 4.56 6.40 -3.42
C GLY A 14 5.01 6.22 -1.97
N LYS A 15 6.32 6.15 -1.71
CA LYS A 15 6.91 6.05 -0.36
C LYS A 15 6.25 4.94 0.48
N PRO A 16 6.55 3.66 0.16
CA PRO A 16 6.00 2.54 0.91
C PRO A 16 6.43 2.61 2.38
N GLU A 17 5.48 2.54 3.29
CA GLU A 17 5.73 2.58 4.73
C GLU A 17 4.97 1.43 5.41
N PRO A 18 5.63 0.60 6.25
CA PRO A 18 4.95 -0.43 7.01
C PRO A 18 4.03 0.24 8.05
N LEU A 19 2.82 -0.27 8.19
CA LEU A 19 1.94 0.16 9.27
C LEU A 19 2.42 -0.43 10.61
N LYS A 20 1.94 0.12 11.72
CA LYS A 20 2.42 -0.23 13.07
C LYS A 20 1.41 -1.11 13.81
N HIS A 21 1.87 -1.74 14.89
CA HIS A 21 1.07 -2.55 15.81
C HIS A 21 0.36 -3.72 15.09
N GLU A 22 -0.93 -3.89 15.33
CA GLU A 22 -1.79 -4.93 14.74
C GLU A 22 -1.84 -4.87 13.19
N LEU A 23 -1.40 -3.77 12.59
CA LEU A 23 -1.37 -3.59 11.14
C LEU A 23 0.02 -3.81 10.54
N SER A 24 0.99 -4.33 11.30
CA SER A 24 2.37 -4.54 10.83
C SER A 24 2.52 -5.45 9.59
N VAL A 25 1.50 -6.25 9.28
CA VAL A 25 1.43 -7.04 8.04
C VAL A 25 1.02 -6.24 6.80
N TYR A 26 0.60 -4.98 6.98
CA TYR A 26 0.15 -4.09 5.92
C TYR A 26 1.15 -2.97 5.65
N TRP A 27 1.11 -2.49 4.42
CA TRP A 27 1.91 -1.40 3.90
C TRP A 27 1.02 -0.29 3.39
N SER A 28 1.47 0.95 3.55
CA SER A 28 0.82 2.13 2.99
C SER A 28 1.67 2.72 1.88
N ARG A 29 1.04 3.16 0.79
CA ARG A 29 1.66 4.00 -0.23
C ARG A 29 0.79 5.21 -0.55
N ARG A 30 1.43 6.34 -0.80
CA ARG A 30 0.81 7.58 -1.23
C ARG A 30 0.39 7.52 -2.70
N ILE A 31 -0.88 7.76 -2.97
CA ILE A 31 -1.40 7.98 -4.34
C ILE A 31 -1.48 9.47 -4.62
N THR A 32 -2.11 10.22 -3.71
CA THR A 32 -2.12 11.68 -3.67
C THR A 32 -1.84 12.14 -2.24
N ASP A 33 -1.81 13.44 -1.96
CA ASP A 33 -1.56 13.91 -0.59
C ASP A 33 -2.60 13.42 0.42
N VAL A 34 -3.86 13.21 -0.02
CA VAL A 34 -4.96 12.72 0.81
C VAL A 34 -5.29 11.24 0.62
N HIS A 35 -4.92 10.64 -0.51
CA HIS A 35 -5.24 9.25 -0.81
C HIS A 35 -4.09 8.30 -0.45
N ARG A 36 -4.42 7.21 0.22
CA ARG A 36 -3.48 6.12 0.56
C ARG A 36 -3.99 4.80 0.03
N LEU A 37 -3.09 4.03 -0.57
CA LEU A 37 -3.28 2.61 -0.84
C LEU A 37 -2.74 1.83 0.35
N ILE A 38 -3.59 1.04 1.00
CA ILE A 38 -3.16 0.07 2.00
C ILE A 38 -3.17 -1.30 1.33
N TYR A 39 -2.08 -2.06 1.46
CA TYR A 39 -1.97 -3.38 0.85
C TYR A 39 -1.14 -4.35 1.69
N SER A 40 -1.27 -5.63 1.40
CA SER A 40 -0.35 -6.69 1.85
C SER A 40 -0.05 -7.61 0.68
N ILE A 41 1.12 -8.25 0.71
CA ILE A 41 1.56 -9.22 -0.29
C ILE A 41 1.68 -10.57 0.42
N ASN A 42 1.05 -11.59 -0.14
CA ASN A 42 1.36 -12.99 0.17
C ASN A 42 1.85 -13.69 -1.11
N ASP A 43 2.22 -14.97 -1.01
CA ASP A 43 2.98 -15.68 -2.05
C ASP A 43 2.40 -15.57 -3.47
N GLU A 44 1.08 -15.43 -3.61
CA GLU A 44 0.42 -15.36 -4.93
C GLU A 44 -0.52 -14.15 -5.10
N ASN A 45 -0.83 -13.39 -4.05
CA ASN A 45 -1.87 -12.36 -4.10
C ASN A 45 -1.44 -11.04 -3.48
N ILE A 46 -1.99 -9.96 -4.04
CA ILE A 46 -1.94 -8.62 -3.48
C ILE A 46 -3.35 -8.26 -3.00
N TYR A 47 -3.52 -8.10 -1.70
CA TYR A 47 -4.75 -7.54 -1.13
C TYR A 47 -4.59 -6.03 -1.03
N SER A 48 -5.55 -5.26 -1.53
CA SER A 48 -5.45 -3.81 -1.48
C SER A 48 -6.78 -3.12 -1.22
N LYS A 49 -6.73 -2.00 -0.50
CA LYS A 49 -7.87 -1.12 -0.22
C LYS A 49 -7.44 0.34 -0.37
N LEU A 50 -8.26 1.12 -1.07
CA LEU A 50 -8.07 2.56 -1.22
C LEU A 50 -8.76 3.30 -0.07
N TYR A 51 -8.03 4.21 0.55
CA TYR A 51 -8.58 5.15 1.52
C TYR A 51 -8.52 6.57 0.98
N GLY A 52 -9.68 7.23 1.00
CA GLY A 52 -9.88 8.63 0.63
C GLY A 52 -11.04 9.20 1.41
N HIS A 53 -10.85 10.40 1.97
CA HIS A 53 -11.96 11.20 2.44
C HIS A 53 -12.57 11.90 1.22
N TYR A 54 -13.82 11.57 0.91
CA TYR A 54 -14.68 12.45 0.12
C TYR A 54 -15.23 13.48 1.11
N ASN A 55 -14.93 14.76 0.90
CA ASN A 55 -15.64 15.85 1.56
C ASN A 55 -17.05 15.99 0.97
#